data_AF-A0A7S2CSE3-F1
#
_entry.id   AF-A0A7S2CSE3-F1
#
_cell.length_a   1.000
_cell.length_b   1.000
_cell.length_c   1.000
_cell.angle_alpha   90.00
_cell.angle_beta   90.00
_cell.angle_gamma   90.00
#
_symmetry.space_group_name_H-M   'P 1'
#
loop_
_entity.id
_entity.type
_entity.pdbx_description
1 polymer ?
#
loop_
_entity_poly.entity_id
_entity_poly.type
_entity_poly.pdbx_seq_one_letter_code
_entity_poly.pdbx_strand_id
1 'polypeptide(L)'
;AQLFARLSQEIEENKPKNCIHFIVDFLCKHYPEHLHGFASIWQMDPDLERERHEVVNFFKAHKISTAVAAHFTNAGYDTLDTLTTLSPDSLLDVEAFNNVKWLPGHKVRLQQIFGEISARVRAYRQQQQANAGPQFGASGSYAPAAVAPRAATGVQRPMLAAAPTAAASYSPAAAASYSPARFSAGGGLQA
;
A
#
# COMPACT_ATOMS: atom_id res chain seq x y z
N ALA A 1 -35.26 3.75 -27.24
CA ALA A 1 -35.94 5.01 -26.85
C ALA A 1 -35.89 5.25 -25.33
N GLN A 2 -36.45 4.37 -24.51
CA GLN A 2 -36.67 4.62 -23.06
C GLN A 2 -35.40 4.95 -22.24
N LEU A 3 -34.25 4.31 -22.55
CA LEU A 3 -32.97 4.65 -21.91
C LEU A 3 -32.59 6.12 -22.10
N PHE A 4 -32.60 6.63 -23.33
CA PHE A 4 -32.26 8.02 -23.62
C PHE A 4 -33.21 9.01 -22.93
N ALA A 5 -34.51 8.72 -22.90
CA ALA A 5 -35.48 9.57 -22.20
C ALA A 5 -35.17 9.68 -20.70
N ARG A 6 -34.87 8.54 -20.04
CA ARG A 6 -34.48 8.51 -18.63
C ARG A 6 -33.14 9.21 -18.38
N LEU A 7 -32.16 8.99 -19.25
CA LEU A 7 -30.83 9.60 -19.17
C LEU A 7 -30.92 11.14 -19.28
N SER A 8 -31.74 11.66 -20.19
CA SER A 8 -31.98 13.10 -20.34
C SER A 8 -32.64 13.71 -19.09
N GLN A 9 -33.66 13.05 -18.52
CA GLN A 9 -34.30 13.49 -17.28
C GLN A 9 -33.29 13.56 -16.13
N GLU A 10 -32.50 12.50 -15.93
CA GLU A 10 -31.50 12.43 -14.86
C GLU A 10 -30.41 13.50 -15.00
N ILE A 11 -30.00 13.85 -16.23
CA ILE A 11 -29.07 14.96 -16.48
C ILE A 11 -29.72 16.32 -16.16
N GLU A 12 -30.99 16.51 -16.48
CA GLU A 12 -31.73 17.76 -16.23
C GLU A 12 -32.01 17.99 -14.74
N GLU A 13 -32.30 16.92 -13.99
CA GLU A 13 -32.48 16.96 -12.53
C GLU A 13 -31.15 17.16 -11.79
N ASN A 14 -30.12 16.36 -12.08
CA ASN A 14 -28.85 16.37 -11.32
C ASN A 14 -27.89 17.50 -11.76
N LYS A 15 -28.04 18.04 -12.98
CA LYS A 15 -27.19 19.08 -13.59
C LYS A 15 -25.68 18.82 -13.39
N PRO A 16 -25.18 17.63 -13.77
CA PRO A 16 -23.82 17.21 -13.49
C PRO A 16 -22.79 18.13 -14.17
N LYS A 17 -21.75 18.53 -13.43
CA LYS A 17 -20.63 19.34 -13.95
C LYS A 17 -19.87 18.67 -15.10
N ASN A 18 -19.89 17.33 -15.14
CA ASN A 18 -19.32 16.53 -16.23
C ASN A 18 -20.37 15.51 -16.67
N CYS A 19 -21.12 15.82 -17.73
CA CYS A 19 -22.15 14.94 -18.27
C CYS A 19 -21.58 13.58 -18.73
N ILE A 20 -20.36 13.52 -19.26
CA ILE A 20 -19.77 12.27 -19.73
C ILE A 20 -19.57 11.31 -18.55
N HIS A 21 -18.93 11.78 -17.47
CA HIS A 21 -18.72 10.97 -16.25
C HIS A 21 -20.05 10.50 -15.67
N PHE A 22 -21.04 11.40 -15.56
CA PHE A 22 -22.37 11.08 -15.04
C PHE A 22 -23.10 10.02 -15.89
N ILE A 23 -23.04 10.12 -17.21
CA ILE A 23 -23.64 9.13 -18.12
C ILE A 23 -23.01 7.76 -17.91
N VAL A 24 -21.68 7.70 -17.80
CA VAL A 24 -20.98 6.41 -17.59
C VAL A 24 -21.27 5.85 -16.19
N ASP A 25 -21.26 6.66 -15.13
CA ASP A 25 -21.70 6.25 -13.78
C ASP A 25 -23.11 5.67 -13.79
N PHE A 26 -24.05 6.39 -14.41
CA PHE A 26 -25.45 6.01 -14.49
C PHE A 26 -25.63 4.66 -15.21
N LEU A 27 -24.94 4.48 -16.34
CA LEU A 27 -24.96 3.22 -17.09
C LEU A 27 -24.36 2.07 -16.27
N CYS A 28 -23.23 2.28 -15.60
CA CYS A 28 -22.59 1.26 -14.77
C CYS A 28 -23.45 0.89 -13.54
N LYS A 29 -24.18 1.85 -12.96
CA LYS A 29 -25.05 1.65 -11.81
C LYS A 29 -26.37 0.95 -12.14
N HIS A 30 -26.97 1.26 -13.29
CA HIS A 30 -28.33 0.81 -13.63
C HIS A 30 -28.39 -0.28 -14.70
N TYR A 31 -27.31 -0.50 -15.45
CA TYR A 31 -27.24 -1.47 -16.55
C TYR A 31 -25.93 -2.28 -16.60
N PRO A 32 -25.34 -2.74 -15.47
CA PRO A 32 -24.01 -3.36 -15.44
C PRO A 32 -23.86 -4.59 -16.34
N GLU A 33 -24.88 -5.46 -16.40
CA GLU A 33 -24.91 -6.67 -17.25
C GLU A 33 -24.72 -6.35 -18.75
N HIS A 34 -25.23 -5.20 -19.21
CA HIS A 34 -25.15 -4.78 -20.61
C HIS A 34 -23.77 -4.21 -20.98
N LEU A 35 -22.87 -4.06 -20.02
CA LEU A 35 -21.55 -3.47 -20.17
C LEU A 35 -20.41 -4.52 -20.15
N HIS A 36 -20.74 -5.82 -20.11
CA HIS A 36 -19.78 -6.93 -20.23
C HIS A 36 -18.54 -6.80 -19.31
N GLY A 37 -18.75 -6.41 -18.05
CA GLY A 37 -17.68 -6.23 -17.05
C GLY A 37 -17.03 -4.84 -17.02
N PHE A 38 -17.30 -3.96 -18.00
CA PHE A 38 -16.82 -2.56 -17.94
C PHE A 38 -17.34 -1.81 -16.71
N ALA A 39 -18.53 -2.15 -16.20
CA ALA A 39 -19.06 -1.57 -14.97
C ALA A 39 -18.15 -1.82 -13.76
N SER A 40 -17.55 -3.00 -13.65
CA SER A 40 -16.58 -3.35 -12.59
C SER A 40 -15.29 -2.56 -12.72
N ILE A 41 -14.80 -2.37 -13.94
CA ILE A 41 -13.60 -1.55 -14.23
C ILE A 41 -13.88 -0.09 -13.87
N TRP A 42 -15.04 0.44 -14.24
CA TRP A 42 -15.42 1.84 -14.02
C TRP A 42 -15.70 2.16 -12.54
N GLN A 43 -16.36 1.26 -11.81
CA GLN A 43 -16.62 1.42 -10.37
C GLN A 43 -15.39 1.12 -9.49
N MET A 44 -14.26 0.81 -10.12
CA MET A 44 -13.02 0.30 -9.55
C MET A 44 -13.22 -1.06 -8.87
N ASP A 45 -12.64 -2.10 -9.48
CA ASP A 45 -12.77 -3.47 -9.01
C ASP A 45 -12.24 -3.59 -7.57
N PRO A 46 -13.02 -4.12 -6.60
CA PRO A 46 -12.55 -4.30 -5.23
C PRO A 46 -11.33 -5.22 -5.12
N ASP A 47 -11.12 -6.13 -6.08
CA ASP A 47 -9.88 -6.92 -6.17
C ASP A 47 -8.69 -6.04 -6.57
N LEU A 48 -8.87 -5.08 -7.49
CA LEU A 48 -7.82 -4.14 -7.90
C LEU A 48 -7.44 -3.16 -6.77
N GLU A 49 -8.43 -2.66 -6.02
CA GLU A 49 -8.14 -1.83 -4.83
C GLU A 49 -7.43 -2.64 -3.74
N ARG A 50 -7.73 -3.94 -3.58
CA ARG A 50 -6.95 -4.84 -2.70
C ARG A 50 -5.51 -4.97 -3.18
N GLU A 51 -5.27 -5.22 -4.47
CA GLU A 51 -3.91 -5.34 -5.02
C GLU A 51 -3.11 -4.05 -4.87
N ARG A 52 -3.76 -2.89 -5.09
CA ARG A 52 -3.17 -1.57 -4.83
C ARG A 52 -2.77 -1.38 -3.37
N HIS A 53 -3.58 -1.86 -2.43
CA HIS A 53 -3.24 -1.90 -1.01
C HIS A 53 -2.08 -2.87 -0.71
N GLU A 54 -1.98 -4.00 -1.41
CA GLU A 54 -0.83 -4.91 -1.29
C GLU A 54 0.47 -4.28 -1.77
N VAL A 55 0.47 -3.56 -2.90
CA VAL A 55 1.62 -2.77 -3.38
C VAL A 55 2.07 -1.76 -2.32
N VAL A 56 1.14 -1.00 -1.76
CA VAL A 56 1.44 -0.04 -0.67
C VAL A 56 2.03 -0.76 0.56
N ASN A 57 1.52 -1.94 0.92
CA ASN A 57 2.00 -2.70 2.07
C ASN A 57 3.38 -3.36 1.83
N PHE A 58 3.68 -3.78 0.60
CA PHE A 58 5.01 -4.21 0.17
C PHE A 58 6.05 -3.09 0.35
N PHE A 59 5.75 -1.88 -0.13
CA PHE A 59 6.62 -0.72 0.07
C PHE A 59 6.81 -0.37 1.55
N LYS A 60 5.74 -0.42 2.38
CA LYS A 60 5.85 -0.23 3.84
C LYS A 60 6.76 -1.28 4.50
N ALA A 61 6.66 -2.55 4.12
CA ALA A 61 7.53 -3.63 4.62
C ALA A 61 9.01 -3.32 4.32
N HIS A 62 9.30 -2.79 3.13
CA HIS A 62 10.63 -2.32 2.73
C HIS A 62 11.01 -0.91 3.19
N LYS A 63 10.26 -0.31 4.14
CA LYS A 63 10.55 1.02 4.71
C LYS A 63 10.61 2.14 3.64
N ILE A 64 9.72 2.05 2.65
CA ILE A 64 9.39 3.12 1.69
C ILE A 64 8.06 3.75 2.13
N SER A 65 7.91 5.06 1.97
CA SER A 65 6.70 5.77 2.40
C SER A 65 5.55 5.56 1.41
N THR A 66 4.30 5.65 1.91
CA THR A 66 3.09 5.57 1.08
C THR A 66 3.09 6.58 -0.07
N ALA A 67 3.65 7.78 0.14
CA ALA A 67 3.77 8.78 -0.92
C ALA A 67 4.69 8.33 -2.06
N VAL A 68 5.80 7.63 -1.74
CA VAL A 68 6.67 7.06 -2.78
C VAL A 68 6.03 5.85 -3.45
N ALA A 69 5.32 5.00 -2.71
CA ALA A 69 4.55 3.89 -3.25
C ALA A 69 3.47 4.35 -4.25
N ALA A 70 2.79 5.47 -3.96
CA ALA A 70 1.76 6.03 -4.83
C ALA A 70 2.28 6.35 -6.24
N HIS A 71 3.53 6.76 -6.39
CA HIS A 71 4.13 7.03 -7.71
C HIS A 71 4.12 5.81 -8.64
N PHE A 72 4.28 4.59 -8.10
CA PHE A 72 4.20 3.34 -8.86
C PHE A 72 2.75 3.06 -9.26
N THR A 73 1.79 3.20 -8.33
CA THR A 73 0.36 3.00 -8.64
C THR A 73 -0.16 4.02 -9.66
N ASN A 74 0.33 5.26 -9.62
CA ASN A 74 -0.03 6.30 -10.59
C ASN A 74 0.52 6.00 -11.99
N ALA A 75 1.67 5.33 -12.08
CA ALA A 75 2.31 4.93 -13.33
C ALA A 75 1.81 3.57 -13.87
N GLY A 76 0.74 2.99 -13.30
CA GLY A 76 0.16 1.71 -13.74
C GLY A 76 0.84 0.46 -13.16
N TYR A 77 1.62 0.59 -12.09
CA TYR A 77 2.18 -0.54 -11.34
C TYR A 77 1.42 -0.68 -10.01
N ASP A 78 0.16 -1.07 -10.13
CA ASP A 78 -0.83 -1.21 -9.05
C ASP A 78 -0.95 -2.63 -8.50
N THR A 79 -0.24 -3.60 -9.07
CA THR A 79 -0.22 -5.00 -8.61
C THR A 79 1.19 -5.47 -8.28
N LEU A 80 1.32 -6.51 -7.43
CA LEU A 80 2.64 -7.06 -7.10
C LEU A 80 3.35 -7.69 -8.30
N ASP A 81 2.59 -8.23 -9.27
CA ASP A 81 3.16 -8.84 -10.47
C ASP A 81 3.61 -7.78 -11.49
N THR A 82 2.86 -6.68 -11.66
CA THR A 82 3.30 -5.54 -12.48
C THR A 82 4.56 -4.89 -11.91
N LEU A 83 4.74 -4.82 -10.59
CA LEU A 83 6.02 -4.40 -10.02
C LEU A 83 7.21 -5.29 -10.46
N THR A 84 7.00 -6.59 -10.71
CA THR A 84 8.11 -7.49 -11.11
C THR A 84 8.59 -7.30 -12.55
N THR A 85 7.89 -6.51 -13.37
CA THR A 85 8.33 -6.17 -14.74
C THR A 85 9.29 -4.98 -14.78
N LEU A 86 9.42 -4.23 -13.68
CA LEU A 86 10.32 -3.08 -13.56
C LEU A 86 11.78 -3.51 -13.31
N SER A 87 12.71 -2.85 -14.00
CA SER A 87 14.14 -2.89 -13.65
C SER A 87 14.54 -1.66 -12.82
N PRO A 88 15.76 -1.64 -12.23
CA PRO A 88 16.33 -0.43 -11.62
C PRO A 88 16.43 0.78 -12.56
N ASP A 89 16.47 0.57 -13.87
CA ASP A 89 16.60 1.63 -14.87
C ASP A 89 15.26 2.32 -15.13
N SER A 90 14.17 1.54 -15.18
CA SER A 90 12.78 2.02 -15.31
C SER A 90 12.34 2.95 -14.17
N LEU A 91 13.08 2.99 -13.06
CA LEU A 91 12.83 3.91 -11.94
C LEU A 91 12.94 5.38 -12.35
N LEU A 92 13.74 5.71 -13.35
CA LEU A 92 13.86 7.07 -13.89
C LEU A 92 12.55 7.49 -14.59
N ASP A 93 11.91 6.57 -15.30
CA ASP A 93 10.65 6.84 -16.01
C ASP A 93 9.49 7.04 -15.04
N VAL A 94 9.43 6.25 -13.96
CA VAL A 94 8.42 6.40 -12.88
C VAL A 94 8.59 7.74 -12.14
N GLU A 95 9.83 8.16 -11.90
CA GLU A 95 10.16 9.45 -11.30
C GLU A 95 9.75 10.62 -12.21
N ALA A 96 10.07 10.53 -13.51
CA ALA A 96 9.73 11.53 -14.52
C ALA A 96 8.21 11.65 -14.74
N PHE A 97 7.50 10.52 -14.88
CA PHE A 97 6.04 10.48 -15.07
C PHE A 97 5.30 11.20 -13.95
N ASN A 98 5.75 11.04 -12.70
CA ASN A 98 5.15 11.68 -11.54
C ASN A 98 5.61 13.14 -11.33
N ASN A 99 6.52 13.67 -12.17
CA ASN A 99 7.10 15.01 -12.04
C ASN A 99 7.74 15.28 -10.66
N VAL A 100 8.33 14.26 -10.05
CA VAL A 100 8.96 14.34 -8.72
C VAL A 100 10.47 14.17 -8.83
N LYS A 101 11.19 14.58 -7.78
CA LYS A 101 12.59 14.19 -7.59
C LYS A 101 12.75 13.46 -6.27
N TRP A 102 13.10 12.18 -6.32
CA TRP A 102 13.28 11.38 -5.12
C TRP A 102 14.60 11.74 -4.42
N LEU A 103 14.55 11.79 -3.08
CA LEU A 103 15.74 11.99 -2.25
C LEU A 103 16.75 10.84 -2.48
N PRO A 104 18.07 11.09 -2.41
CA PRO A 104 19.09 10.08 -2.71
C PRO A 104 18.91 8.76 -1.95
N GLY A 105 18.55 8.82 -0.66
CA GLY A 105 18.29 7.63 0.16
C GLY A 105 17.09 6.81 -0.31
N HIS A 106 16.04 7.44 -0.86
CA HIS A 106 14.94 6.72 -1.49
C HIS A 106 15.37 6.09 -2.82
N LYS A 107 16.13 6.80 -3.67
CA LYS A 107 16.66 6.23 -4.92
C LYS A 107 17.50 4.99 -4.68
N VAL A 108 18.47 5.05 -3.76
CA VAL A 108 19.34 3.91 -3.43
C VAL A 108 18.51 2.74 -2.90
N ARG A 109 17.55 2.99 -2.00
CA ARG A 109 16.69 1.91 -1.47
C ARG A 109 15.79 1.31 -2.54
N LEU A 110 15.25 2.10 -3.46
CA LEU A 110 14.47 1.61 -4.59
C LEU A 110 15.33 0.79 -5.55
N GLN A 111 16.54 1.26 -5.92
CA GLN A 111 17.47 0.46 -6.73
C GLN A 111 17.81 -0.89 -6.09
N GLN A 112 18.03 -0.93 -4.77
CA GLN A 112 18.25 -2.19 -4.02
C GLN A 112 17.00 -3.09 -3.96
N ILE A 113 15.79 -2.51 -4.00
CA ILE A 113 14.54 -3.26 -4.08
C ILE A 113 14.39 -3.86 -5.48
N PHE A 114 14.49 -3.02 -6.51
CA PHE A 114 14.22 -3.38 -7.90
C PHE A 114 15.31 -4.23 -8.56
N GLY A 115 16.54 -4.24 -8.04
CA GLY A 115 17.57 -5.19 -8.48
C GLY A 115 17.24 -6.66 -8.14
N GLU A 116 16.32 -6.89 -7.20
CA GLU A 116 15.92 -8.23 -6.71
C GLU A 116 14.39 -8.35 -6.57
N ILE A 117 13.62 -7.61 -7.39
CA ILE A 117 12.17 -7.43 -7.19
C ILE A 117 11.41 -8.76 -7.14
N SER A 118 11.69 -9.68 -8.07
CA SER A 118 11.04 -10.99 -8.17
C SER A 118 11.38 -11.90 -6.98
N ALA A 119 12.53 -11.72 -6.32
CA ALA A 119 12.86 -12.42 -5.08
C ALA A 119 12.12 -11.79 -3.88
N ARG A 120 12.07 -10.46 -3.81
CA ARG A 120 11.42 -9.71 -2.72
C ARG A 120 9.90 -9.88 -2.71
N VAL A 121 9.24 -9.85 -3.87
CA VAL A 121 7.80 -10.09 -4.00
C VAL A 121 7.44 -11.52 -3.57
N ARG A 122 8.25 -12.52 -3.93
CA ARG A 122 8.06 -13.91 -3.47
C ARG A 122 8.22 -14.04 -1.95
N ALA A 123 9.26 -13.44 -1.37
CA ALA A 123 9.47 -13.44 0.08
C ALA A 123 8.32 -12.73 0.84
N TYR A 124 7.84 -11.60 0.30
CA TYR A 124 6.69 -10.87 0.86
C TYR A 124 5.40 -11.71 0.82
N ARG A 125 5.09 -12.35 -0.32
CA ARG A 125 3.92 -13.26 -0.45
C ARG A 125 3.99 -14.42 0.56
N GLN A 126 5.15 -15.05 0.72
CA GLN A 126 5.36 -16.10 1.72
C GLN A 126 5.17 -15.58 3.16
N GLN A 127 5.68 -14.39 3.46
CA GLN A 127 5.54 -13.79 4.79
C GLN A 127 4.09 -13.43 5.10
N GLN A 128 3.32 -12.94 4.13
CA GLN A 128 1.89 -12.66 4.28
C GLN A 128 1.06 -13.95 4.48
N GLN A 129 1.37 -15.02 3.75
CA GLN A 129 0.74 -16.34 3.94
C GLN A 129 1.02 -16.90 5.35
N ALA A 130 2.25 -16.78 5.84
CA ALA A 130 2.60 -17.20 7.20
C ALA A 130 1.90 -16.35 8.28
N ASN A 131 1.71 -15.05 8.03
CA ASN A 131 1.09 -14.12 8.98
C ASN A 131 -0.46 -14.13 8.94
N ALA A 132 -1.07 -14.64 7.86
CA ALA A 132 -2.52 -14.83 7.75
C ALA A 132 -3.06 -15.99 8.62
N GLY A 133 -2.17 -16.89 9.05
CA GLY A 133 -2.49 -18.05 9.87
C GLY A 133 -3.28 -19.14 9.13
N PRO A 134 -3.40 -20.36 9.70
CA PRO A 134 -4.24 -21.39 9.11
C PRO A 134 -5.73 -21.04 9.34
N GLN A 135 -6.42 -20.57 8.31
CA GLN A 135 -7.88 -20.64 8.31
C GLN A 135 -8.28 -22.12 8.34
N PHE A 136 -9.12 -22.50 9.31
CA PHE A 136 -9.51 -23.88 9.57
C PHE A 136 -10.34 -24.49 8.43
N GLY A 137 -9.66 -25.11 7.47
CA GLY A 137 -10.22 -26.07 6.52
C GLY A 137 -10.10 -27.52 7.02
N ALA A 138 -10.45 -27.77 8.28
CA ALA A 138 -10.34 -29.10 8.90
C ALA A 138 -11.52 -30.00 8.48
N SER A 139 -11.51 -30.48 7.23
CA SER A 139 -12.31 -31.65 6.83
C SER A 139 -11.80 -32.90 7.56
N GLY A 140 -12.74 -33.69 8.07
CA GLY A 140 -12.46 -34.59 9.19
C GLY A 140 -11.55 -35.79 8.87
N SER A 141 -10.76 -36.17 9.86
CA SER A 141 -10.21 -37.53 10.01
C SER A 141 -10.06 -37.83 11.50
N TYR A 142 -10.96 -38.68 11.98
CA TYR A 142 -11.03 -39.13 13.37
C TYR A 142 -9.87 -40.09 13.67
N ALA A 143 -8.92 -39.67 14.51
CA ALA A 143 -7.92 -40.56 15.11
C ALA A 143 -8.36 -40.91 16.54
N PRO A 144 -8.53 -42.21 16.89
CA PRO A 144 -8.93 -42.59 18.23
C PRO A 144 -7.78 -42.41 19.24
N ALA A 145 -8.12 -41.98 20.45
CA ALA A 145 -7.16 -41.72 21.52
C ALA A 145 -6.52 -43.02 22.05
N ALA A 146 -5.19 -43.09 22.04
CA ALA A 146 -4.43 -44.05 22.83
C ALA A 146 -4.12 -43.45 24.22
N VAL A 147 -4.25 -44.27 25.27
CA VAL A 147 -4.26 -43.85 26.67
C VAL A 147 -2.99 -44.31 27.40
N ALA A 148 -2.59 -43.52 28.42
CA ALA A 148 -1.63 -43.82 29.49
C ALA A 148 -0.11 -43.61 29.21
N PRO A 149 0.73 -43.41 30.25
CA PRO A 149 0.46 -42.77 31.55
C PRO A 149 1.48 -41.67 31.95
N ARG A 150 1.12 -40.85 32.95
CA ARG A 150 2.07 -39.96 33.66
C ARG A 150 2.99 -40.78 34.57
N ALA A 151 4.29 -40.49 34.51
CA ALA A 151 5.24 -40.74 35.60
C ALA A 151 5.82 -39.39 36.07
N ALA A 152 6.16 -39.29 37.36
CA ALA A 152 6.58 -38.06 38.02
C ALA A 152 7.99 -38.19 38.61
N THR A 153 8.46 -37.08 39.20
CA THR A 153 9.72 -36.89 39.98
C THR A 153 10.99 -36.59 39.17
N GLY A 154 11.83 -35.69 39.72
CA GLY A 154 13.04 -35.18 39.08
C GLY A 154 13.41 -33.75 39.52
N VAL A 155 13.79 -33.57 40.79
CA VAL A 155 14.25 -32.28 41.35
C VAL A 155 15.73 -32.07 41.01
N GLN A 156 16.12 -30.88 40.49
CA GLN A 156 17.33 -30.13 40.93
C GLN A 156 17.54 -28.79 40.19
N ARG A 157 17.80 -27.72 40.97
CA ARG A 157 18.65 -26.56 40.59
C ARG A 157 20.05 -26.85 41.20
N PRO A 158 21.19 -26.29 40.72
CA PRO A 158 21.56 -24.92 41.12
C PRO A 158 22.46 -24.07 40.19
N MET A 159 22.40 -22.75 40.44
CA MET A 159 23.47 -21.72 40.44
C MET A 159 24.30 -21.25 39.22
N LEU A 160 24.53 -19.91 39.23
CA LEU A 160 25.67 -19.12 38.71
C LEU A 160 25.89 -19.12 37.17
N ALA A 161 26.26 -18.03 36.48
CA ALA A 161 26.39 -16.59 36.77
C ALA A 161 26.23 -15.81 35.41
N ALA A 162 26.38 -14.50 35.22
CA ALA A 162 26.81 -13.35 36.04
C ALA A 162 26.18 -12.04 35.49
N ALA A 163 26.64 -10.88 35.99
CA ALA A 163 26.57 -9.57 35.31
C ALA A 163 28.02 -9.02 35.18
N PRO A 164 28.33 -8.06 34.28
CA PRO A 164 28.13 -6.66 34.66
C PRO A 164 27.76 -5.66 33.53
N THR A 165 27.29 -4.51 34.02
CA THR A 165 27.16 -3.17 33.43
C THR A 165 27.95 -2.78 32.17
N ALA A 166 27.30 -2.00 31.30
CA ALA A 166 27.84 -0.73 30.80
C ALA A 166 26.70 0.26 30.50
N ALA A 167 26.73 1.43 31.13
CA ALA A 167 25.83 2.55 30.82
C ALA A 167 26.50 3.52 29.84
N ALA A 168 25.75 4.03 28.87
CA ALA A 168 26.19 5.14 28.03
C ALA A 168 25.03 6.13 27.87
N SER A 169 25.09 7.21 28.65
CA SER A 169 24.20 8.36 28.59
C SER A 169 24.36 9.12 27.27
N TYR A 170 23.25 9.42 26.58
CA TYR A 170 23.26 10.28 25.40
C TYR A 170 22.60 11.63 25.71
N SER A 171 23.38 12.71 25.69
CA SER A 171 22.89 14.08 25.85
C SER A 171 22.34 14.60 24.52
N PRO A 172 21.15 15.22 24.47
CA PRO A 172 20.67 15.91 23.28
C PRO A 172 21.30 17.31 23.17
N ALA A 173 21.94 17.60 22.03
CA ALA A 173 22.54 18.91 21.77
C ALA A 173 21.64 19.80 20.90
N ALA A 174 21.45 21.04 21.37
CA ALA A 174 21.07 22.25 20.60
C ALA A 174 19.88 22.15 19.62
N ALA A 175 18.69 22.56 20.08
CA ALA A 175 17.64 23.03 19.20
C ALA A 175 18.01 24.41 18.64
N ALA A 176 18.17 24.53 17.31
CA ALA A 176 18.34 25.81 16.63
C ALA A 176 16.98 26.51 16.49
N SER A 177 16.83 27.68 17.12
CA SER A 177 15.64 28.52 17.03
C SER A 177 15.53 29.20 15.66
N TYR A 178 14.39 29.02 15.00
CA TYR A 178 14.09 29.64 13.71
C TYR A 178 13.19 30.87 13.90
N SER A 179 13.70 32.05 13.58
CA SER A 179 12.93 33.31 13.62
C SER A 179 12.23 33.55 12.27
N PRO A 180 10.91 33.78 12.23
CA PRO A 180 10.22 34.13 10.99
C PRO A 180 10.54 35.57 10.56
N ALA A 181 10.87 35.76 9.28
CA ALA A 181 11.12 37.07 8.71
C ALA A 181 9.82 37.90 8.60
N ARG A 182 9.91 39.19 8.92
CA ARG A 182 8.80 40.15 8.72
C ARG A 182 8.64 40.47 7.23
N PHE A 183 7.43 40.33 6.71
CA PHE A 183 7.08 40.75 5.36
C PHE A 183 6.79 42.26 5.34
N SER A 184 7.56 43.03 4.57
CA SER A 184 7.27 44.46 4.33
C SER A 184 6.23 44.62 3.24
N ALA A 185 5.06 45.17 3.58
CA ALA A 185 4.05 45.56 2.60
C ALA A 185 4.42 46.93 1.99
N GLY A 186 5.01 46.92 0.80
CA GLY A 186 5.28 48.11 0.00
C GLY A 186 4.37 48.15 -1.24
N GLY A 187 3.14 48.65 -1.10
CA GLY A 187 2.20 48.87 -2.20
C GLY A 187 1.83 50.34 -2.30
N GLY A 188 2.54 51.09 -3.13
CA GLY A 188 2.30 52.53 -3.32
C GLY A 188 1.09 52.82 -4.20
N LEU A 189 0.34 53.87 -3.85
CA LEU A 189 -0.66 54.46 -4.74
C LEU A 189 0.00 55.28 -5.85
N GLN A 190 -0.57 55.18 -7.05
CA GLN A 190 -0.77 56.27 -8.03
C GLN A 190 -2.00 55.84 -8.85
N ALA A 191 -3.14 56.54 -8.81
CA ALA A 191 -3.40 57.91 -9.29
C ALA A 191 -3.54 57.94 -10.81
#